data_AF-K9H5L0-F1
#
_entry.id   AF-K9H5L0-F1
#
_cell.length_a   1.000
_cell.length_b   1.000
_cell.length_c   1.000
_cell.angle_alpha   90.00
_cell.angle_beta   90.00
_cell.angle_gamma   90.00
#
_symmetry.space_group_name_H-M   'P 1'
#
loop_
_entity.id
_entity.type
_entity.pdbx_description
1 polymer ?
#
loop_
_entity_poly.entity_id
_entity_poly.type
_entity_poly.pdbx_seq_one_letter_code
_entity_poly.pdbx_strand_id
1 'polypeptide(L)'
;MHPQNLLVAALSLGAAVLAAPTDLAARTARTSAPAGCLTVGSNGKYSTIGAALTALGTSSAPACIYVASGTYKEQLVVNYPGALTMYGQTTDVDTYKENTVTITHTISSPVAGSLDKSATVNVVTSLFKMHNINVANEFGKGAQAVAIVANADKLSFYACQFVGYQDTVYAKAGTQYYANSKIEGAVDYIFGDASAWFNNCDIISNGPGVVTASSREVASDETWFVFEDCNVKAASLAVADGTVYLGRPWRVLARVIYQNSNLGSLINAKGWTTMAQGATPAYYEYNNSGAGSSTSARQFLSPISAPVTKETVLGSDYASWI
;
A
#
# COMPACT_ATOMS: atom_id res chain seq x y z
N MET A 1 32.55 -83.46 13.48
CA MET A 1 32.46 -82.60 12.27
C MET A 1 31.04 -82.07 12.18
N HIS A 2 30.80 -80.86 12.67
CA HIS A 2 29.51 -80.16 12.59
C HIS A 2 29.80 -78.70 12.21
N PRO A 3 29.12 -78.13 11.20
CA PRO A 3 29.48 -76.85 10.62
C PRO A 3 28.92 -75.68 11.43
N GLN A 4 29.67 -74.57 11.42
CA GLN A 4 29.28 -73.27 11.96
C GLN A 4 28.27 -72.59 11.01
N ASN A 5 27.12 -72.16 11.53
CA ASN A 5 26.20 -71.28 10.81
C ASN A 5 26.59 -69.83 11.05
N LEU A 6 27.04 -69.16 9.99
CA LEU A 6 27.29 -67.73 9.93
C LEU A 6 25.94 -67.01 9.71
N LEU A 7 25.50 -66.19 10.68
CA LEU A 7 24.35 -65.30 10.50
C LEU A 7 24.84 -64.00 9.83
N VAL A 8 24.41 -63.76 8.59
CA VAL A 8 24.64 -62.48 7.90
C VAL A 8 23.48 -61.55 8.22
N ALA A 9 23.73 -60.51 9.01
CA ALA A 9 22.77 -59.43 9.25
C ALA A 9 22.85 -58.43 8.09
N ALA A 10 21.79 -58.35 7.29
CA ALA A 10 21.64 -57.32 6.26
C ALA A 10 21.18 -56.00 6.91
N LEU A 11 22.07 -55.00 6.96
CA LEU A 11 21.69 -53.62 7.28
C LEU A 11 20.95 -53.02 6.08
N SER A 12 19.64 -52.79 6.21
CA SER A 12 18.88 -51.96 5.28
C SER A 12 19.12 -50.49 5.63
N LEU A 13 19.92 -49.78 4.82
CA LEU A 13 19.96 -48.31 4.86
C LEU A 13 18.64 -47.78 4.29
N GLY A 14 17.76 -47.29 5.16
CA GLY A 14 16.60 -46.51 4.75
C GLY A 14 17.06 -45.14 4.23
N ALA A 15 16.93 -44.91 2.93
CA ALA A 15 17.12 -43.59 2.35
C ALA A 15 15.97 -42.68 2.80
N ALA A 16 16.25 -41.77 3.74
CA ALA A 16 15.34 -40.69 4.06
C ALA A 16 15.26 -39.74 2.86
N VAL A 17 14.12 -39.77 2.16
CA VAL A 17 13.84 -38.81 1.09
C VAL A 17 13.54 -37.47 1.77
N LEU A 18 14.57 -36.62 1.85
CA LEU A 18 14.40 -35.21 2.17
C LEU A 18 13.64 -34.58 0.99
N ALA A 19 12.36 -34.29 1.19
CA ALA A 19 11.58 -33.50 0.23
C ALA A 19 12.21 -32.10 0.14
N ALA A 20 12.69 -31.73 -1.04
CA ALA A 20 13.11 -30.37 -1.32
C ALA A 20 11.91 -29.42 -1.07
N PRO A 21 12.13 -28.20 -0.56
CA PRO A 21 11.07 -27.22 -0.47
C PRO A 21 10.51 -27.03 -1.88
N THR A 22 9.21 -27.28 -2.03
CA THR A 22 8.50 -26.96 -3.26
C THR A 22 8.61 -25.46 -3.47
N ASP A 23 9.37 -25.02 -4.47
CA ASP A 23 9.27 -23.67 -5.00
C ASP A 23 7.78 -23.40 -5.25
N LEU A 24 7.19 -22.50 -4.46
CA LEU A 24 5.86 -22.00 -4.77
C LEU A 24 6.00 -21.29 -6.12
N ALA A 25 5.56 -21.95 -7.20
CA ALA A 25 5.50 -21.32 -8.50
C ALA A 25 4.79 -19.97 -8.35
N ALA A 26 5.46 -18.89 -8.75
CA ALA A 26 4.88 -17.56 -8.77
C ALA A 26 3.55 -17.66 -9.53
N ARG A 27 2.44 -17.33 -8.86
CA ARG A 27 1.12 -17.41 -9.49
C ARG A 27 1.03 -16.26 -10.45
N THR A 28 0.90 -16.53 -11.74
CA THR A 28 0.76 -15.48 -12.74
C THR A 28 -0.63 -14.84 -12.71
N ALA A 29 -1.66 -15.53 -12.22
CA ALA A 29 -3.04 -15.03 -12.20
C ALA A 29 -3.80 -15.42 -10.91
N ARG A 30 -4.92 -14.72 -10.66
CA ARG A 30 -5.89 -15.03 -9.60
C ARG A 30 -7.31 -15.04 -10.16
N THR A 31 -7.65 -16.07 -10.94
CA THR A 31 -8.98 -16.22 -11.57
C THR A 31 -9.96 -17.07 -10.77
N SER A 32 -9.52 -17.62 -9.63
CA SER A 32 -10.34 -18.39 -8.70
C SER A 32 -9.86 -18.22 -7.26
N ALA A 33 -10.74 -18.56 -6.32
CA ALA A 33 -10.47 -18.44 -4.89
C ALA A 33 -9.31 -19.36 -4.47
N PRO A 34 -8.33 -18.85 -3.71
CA PRO A 34 -7.39 -19.71 -2.98
C PRO A 34 -8.13 -20.63 -2.00
N ALA A 35 -7.54 -21.78 -1.69
CA ALA A 35 -8.11 -22.72 -0.74
C ALA A 35 -8.34 -22.05 0.63
N GLY A 36 -9.52 -22.28 1.21
CA GLY A 36 -9.90 -21.73 2.52
C GLY A 36 -10.46 -20.30 2.50
N CYS A 37 -10.41 -19.59 1.37
CA CYS A 37 -10.96 -18.23 1.31
C CYS A 37 -12.48 -18.23 1.17
N LEU A 38 -13.12 -17.28 1.86
CA LEU A 38 -14.51 -16.92 1.57
C LEU A 38 -14.60 -16.31 0.17
N THR A 39 -15.69 -16.56 -0.54
CA THR A 39 -15.86 -16.09 -1.93
C THR A 39 -16.96 -15.05 -2.04
N VAL A 40 -16.65 -13.93 -2.68
CA VAL A 40 -17.55 -12.81 -2.93
C VAL A 40 -17.77 -12.65 -4.44
N GLY A 41 -19.01 -12.38 -4.86
CA GLY A 41 -19.37 -12.04 -6.23
C GLY A 41 -20.56 -12.85 -6.76
N SER A 42 -20.90 -12.69 -8.04
CA SER A 42 -22.11 -13.29 -8.65
C SER A 42 -22.25 -14.81 -8.44
N ASN A 43 -21.13 -15.53 -8.40
CA ASN A 43 -21.08 -16.98 -8.18
C ASN A 43 -20.37 -17.34 -6.87
N GLY A 44 -20.12 -16.35 -6.01
CA GLY A 44 -19.50 -16.53 -4.70
C GLY A 44 -20.53 -16.94 -3.64
N LYS A 45 -20.03 -17.36 -2.48
CA LYS A 45 -20.87 -17.65 -1.31
C LYS A 45 -21.59 -16.39 -0.79
N TYR A 46 -20.96 -15.22 -0.95
CA TYR A 46 -21.50 -13.93 -0.54
C TYR A 46 -21.63 -13.01 -1.75
N SER A 47 -22.68 -12.18 -1.76
CA SER A 47 -22.89 -11.17 -2.80
C SER A 47 -22.10 -9.88 -2.55
N THR A 48 -21.79 -9.58 -1.29
CA THR A 48 -21.09 -8.35 -0.87
C THR A 48 -19.85 -8.66 -0.05
N ILE A 49 -18.90 -7.73 -0.05
CA ILE A 49 -17.66 -7.85 0.72
C ILE A 49 -17.96 -7.71 2.22
N GLY A 50 -18.84 -6.79 2.60
CA GLY A 50 -19.27 -6.60 3.99
C GLY A 50 -19.91 -7.86 4.60
N ALA A 51 -20.68 -8.63 3.81
CA ALA A 51 -21.24 -9.89 4.27
C ALA A 51 -20.16 -10.95 4.52
N ALA A 52 -19.14 -11.03 3.67
CA ALA A 52 -18.01 -11.93 3.88
C ALA A 52 -17.17 -11.53 5.11
N LEU A 53 -16.92 -10.23 5.30
CA LEU A 53 -16.25 -9.71 6.50
C LEU A 53 -17.04 -10.05 7.78
N THR A 54 -18.35 -9.84 7.77
CA THR A 54 -19.24 -10.20 8.90
C THR A 54 -19.18 -11.70 9.20
N ALA A 55 -19.11 -12.53 8.17
CA ALA A 55 -19.08 -13.99 8.32
C ALA A 55 -17.76 -14.54 8.90
N LEU A 56 -16.67 -13.75 8.91
CA LEU A 56 -15.44 -14.11 9.62
C LEU A 56 -15.63 -14.10 11.14
N GLY A 57 -16.61 -13.34 11.63
CA GLY A 57 -16.92 -13.22 13.06
C GLY A 57 -15.76 -12.65 13.85
N THR A 58 -15.57 -13.16 15.07
CA THR A 58 -14.59 -12.67 16.05
C THR A 58 -13.38 -13.59 16.21
N SER A 59 -13.15 -14.51 15.27
CA SER A 59 -11.97 -15.38 15.28
C SER A 59 -10.69 -14.56 15.14
N SER A 60 -9.59 -15.07 15.70
CA SER A 60 -8.24 -14.51 15.54
C SER A 60 -7.34 -15.38 14.66
N ALA A 61 -7.86 -16.47 14.10
CA ALA A 61 -7.13 -17.31 13.16
C ALA A 61 -6.86 -16.55 11.85
N PRO A 62 -5.78 -16.86 11.10
CA PRO A 62 -5.60 -16.30 9.78
C PRO A 62 -6.79 -16.62 8.86
N ALA A 63 -7.27 -15.63 8.12
CA ALA A 63 -8.40 -15.75 7.20
C ALA A 63 -8.12 -15.10 5.86
N CYS A 64 -8.92 -15.46 4.85
CA CYS A 64 -8.88 -14.79 3.55
C CYS A 64 -10.25 -14.67 2.88
N ILE A 65 -10.37 -13.63 2.04
CA ILE A 65 -11.53 -13.36 1.20
C ILE A 65 -11.05 -13.22 -0.25
N TYR A 66 -11.65 -13.98 -1.16
CA TYR A 66 -11.52 -13.81 -2.60
C TYR A 66 -12.72 -13.04 -3.13
N VAL A 67 -12.47 -11.97 -3.88
CA VAL A 67 -13.48 -11.12 -4.49
C VAL A 67 -13.43 -11.29 -6.00
N ALA A 68 -14.50 -11.82 -6.58
CA ALA A 68 -14.64 -11.96 -8.03
C ALA A 68 -14.86 -10.59 -8.70
N SER A 69 -14.62 -10.53 -10.01
CA SER A 69 -14.76 -9.31 -10.81
C SER A 69 -16.09 -8.59 -10.56
N GLY A 70 -16.03 -7.26 -10.43
CA GLY A 70 -17.21 -6.45 -10.22
C GLY A 70 -16.92 -5.11 -9.56
N THR A 71 -17.92 -4.24 -9.58
CA THR A 71 -17.93 -2.98 -8.83
C THR A 71 -18.84 -3.11 -7.62
N TYR A 72 -18.25 -3.01 -6.44
CA TYR A 72 -18.88 -3.14 -5.14
C TYR A 72 -19.10 -1.75 -4.54
N LYS A 73 -20.34 -1.28 -4.58
CA LYS A 73 -20.74 0.02 -4.00
C LYS A 73 -20.94 -0.12 -2.49
N GLU A 74 -19.84 -0.19 -1.75
CA GLU A 74 -19.81 -0.48 -0.31
C GLU A 74 -18.87 0.49 0.41
N GLN A 75 -19.25 0.86 1.63
CA GLN A 75 -18.36 1.49 2.60
C GLN A 75 -18.00 0.47 3.67
N LEU A 76 -16.72 0.17 3.85
CA LEU A 76 -16.26 -0.98 4.63
C LEU A 76 -15.37 -0.55 5.80
N VAL A 77 -15.52 -1.25 6.92
CA VAL A 77 -14.56 -1.24 8.04
C VAL A 77 -14.01 -2.65 8.19
N VAL A 78 -12.68 -2.78 8.12
CA VAL A 78 -11.94 -4.04 8.29
C VAL A 78 -11.33 -4.06 9.68
N ASN A 79 -12.02 -4.71 10.62
CA ASN A 79 -11.68 -4.80 12.03
C ASN A 79 -11.63 -6.27 12.52
N TYR A 80 -11.19 -7.18 11.65
CA TYR A 80 -11.05 -8.58 11.99
C TYR A 80 -9.93 -8.78 13.02
N PRO A 81 -10.11 -9.57 14.10
CA PRO A 81 -9.08 -9.73 15.12
C PRO A 81 -7.81 -10.47 14.65
N GLY A 82 -7.93 -11.33 13.64
CA GLY A 82 -6.81 -12.11 13.08
C GLY A 82 -6.16 -11.45 11.86
N ALA A 83 -5.12 -12.08 11.33
CA ALA A 83 -4.55 -11.68 10.03
C ALA A 83 -5.55 -11.97 8.90
N LEU A 84 -5.81 -10.98 8.06
CA LEU A 84 -6.76 -11.10 6.95
C LEU A 84 -6.07 -10.78 5.62
N THR A 85 -6.22 -11.66 4.64
CA THR A 85 -5.83 -11.36 3.25
C THR A 85 -7.03 -11.27 2.33
N MET A 86 -7.16 -10.15 1.61
CA MET A 86 -8.14 -9.95 0.54
C MET A 86 -7.48 -10.08 -0.84
N TYR A 87 -8.04 -10.93 -1.68
CA TYR A 87 -7.60 -11.15 -3.06
C TYR A 87 -8.67 -10.70 -4.04
N GLY A 88 -8.33 -9.77 -4.93
CA GLY A 88 -9.14 -9.43 -6.10
C GLY A 88 -8.88 -10.38 -7.25
N GLN A 89 -9.92 -10.63 -8.06
CA GLN A 89 -9.79 -11.36 -9.30
C GLN A 89 -8.93 -10.58 -10.31
N THR A 90 -7.94 -11.26 -10.89
CA THR A 90 -7.08 -10.70 -11.93
C THR A 90 -6.46 -11.79 -12.81
N THR A 91 -6.10 -11.41 -14.03
CA THR A 91 -5.30 -12.20 -14.97
C THR A 91 -3.79 -12.04 -14.74
N ASP A 92 -3.36 -11.01 -14.00
CA ASP A 92 -1.96 -10.76 -13.68
C ASP A 92 -1.82 -10.22 -12.24
N VAL A 93 -1.26 -11.02 -11.34
CA VAL A 93 -1.14 -10.62 -9.92
C VAL A 93 -0.07 -9.56 -9.69
N ASP A 94 0.89 -9.40 -10.60
CA ASP A 94 2.04 -8.52 -10.42
C ASP A 94 1.75 -7.08 -10.83
N THR A 95 0.59 -6.82 -11.46
CA THR A 95 0.20 -5.49 -11.90
C THR A 95 -1.21 -5.10 -11.48
N TYR A 96 -1.38 -3.81 -11.14
CA TYR A 96 -2.69 -3.23 -10.85
C TYR A 96 -3.56 -3.05 -12.11
N LYS A 97 -2.95 -3.12 -13.31
CA LYS A 97 -3.59 -2.77 -14.58
C LYS A 97 -4.67 -3.76 -15.00
N GLU A 98 -4.55 -5.01 -14.57
CA GLU A 98 -5.47 -6.10 -14.85
C GLU A 98 -6.46 -6.35 -13.69
N ASN A 99 -6.58 -5.39 -12.77
CA ASN A 99 -7.56 -5.48 -11.68
C ASN A 99 -8.98 -5.40 -12.22
N THR A 100 -9.83 -6.34 -11.81
CA THR A 100 -11.24 -6.38 -12.23
C THR A 100 -12.22 -6.13 -11.08
N VAL A 101 -11.70 -5.81 -9.89
CA VAL A 101 -12.47 -5.57 -8.67
C VAL A 101 -12.32 -4.11 -8.25
N THR A 102 -13.44 -3.43 -8.07
CA THR A 102 -13.46 -2.05 -7.56
C THR A 102 -14.42 -1.95 -6.38
N ILE A 103 -13.93 -1.47 -5.24
CA ILE A 103 -14.73 -1.06 -4.08
C ILE A 103 -14.89 0.46 -4.18
N THR A 104 -16.12 0.96 -4.19
CA THR A 104 -16.39 2.40 -4.37
C THR A 104 -17.48 2.91 -3.44
N HIS A 105 -17.32 4.14 -2.98
CA HIS A 105 -18.28 4.89 -2.20
C HIS A 105 -18.06 6.39 -2.45
N THR A 106 -19.04 7.23 -2.12
CA THR A 106 -18.98 8.67 -2.40
C THR A 106 -19.42 9.45 -1.20
N ILE A 107 -18.47 9.99 -0.43
CA ILE A 107 -18.75 10.87 0.70
C ILE A 107 -17.51 11.70 1.03
N SER A 108 -17.70 12.97 1.37
CA SER A 108 -16.62 13.82 1.86
C SER A 108 -16.55 13.82 3.40
N SER A 109 -15.38 14.17 3.95
CA SER A 109 -15.16 14.22 5.39
C SER A 109 -16.09 15.19 6.14
N PRO A 110 -16.48 16.37 5.60
CA PRO A 110 -17.44 17.24 6.28
C PRO A 110 -18.82 16.61 6.41
N VAL A 111 -19.27 15.85 5.40
CA VAL A 111 -20.56 15.14 5.43
C VAL A 111 -20.47 13.90 6.34
N ALA A 112 -19.37 13.16 6.26
CA ALA A 112 -19.14 11.97 7.09
C ALA A 112 -18.84 12.28 8.57
N GLY A 113 -18.45 13.53 8.87
CA GLY A 113 -18.07 14.01 10.20
C GLY A 113 -16.62 13.75 10.61
N SER A 114 -15.82 13.07 9.79
CA SER A 114 -14.36 12.88 9.99
C SER A 114 -13.70 12.32 8.72
N LEU A 115 -12.37 12.34 8.66
CA LEU A 115 -11.58 11.70 7.61
C LEU A 115 -11.77 10.17 7.60
N ASP A 116 -11.67 9.51 8.75
CA ASP A 116 -11.87 8.06 8.86
C ASP A 116 -13.26 7.63 8.37
N LYS A 117 -14.30 8.41 8.72
CA LYS A 117 -15.67 8.12 8.29
C LYS A 117 -15.93 8.43 6.82
N SER A 118 -15.05 9.18 6.14
CA SER A 118 -15.19 9.38 4.69
C SER A 118 -14.51 8.30 3.85
N ALA A 119 -13.70 7.44 4.47
CA ALA A 119 -13.02 6.35 3.79
C ALA A 119 -14.00 5.36 3.17
N THR A 120 -13.79 5.01 1.89
CA THR A 120 -14.47 3.87 1.26
C THR A 120 -14.09 2.56 1.96
N VAL A 121 -12.83 2.40 2.32
CA VAL A 121 -12.34 1.27 3.13
C VAL A 121 -11.54 1.79 4.33
N ASN A 122 -11.91 1.38 5.53
CA ASN A 122 -11.20 1.70 6.77
C ASN A 122 -10.56 0.45 7.37
N VAL A 123 -9.23 0.35 7.31
CA VAL A 123 -8.46 -0.78 7.81
C VAL A 123 -7.89 -0.49 9.20
N VAL A 124 -8.36 -1.24 10.19
CA VAL A 124 -7.89 -1.21 11.59
C VAL A 124 -7.47 -2.61 12.07
N THR A 125 -7.09 -3.49 11.14
CA THR A 125 -6.65 -4.87 11.37
C THR A 125 -5.16 -4.98 11.09
N SER A 126 -4.35 -5.36 12.08
CA SER A 126 -2.91 -5.59 11.86
C SER A 126 -2.67 -6.84 11.00
N LEU A 127 -1.55 -6.90 10.29
CA LEU A 127 -1.23 -8.00 9.34
C LEU A 127 -2.26 -8.14 8.21
N PHE A 128 -3.01 -7.08 7.90
CA PHE A 128 -3.92 -7.06 6.77
C PHE A 128 -3.15 -6.99 5.45
N LYS A 129 -3.54 -7.83 4.49
CA LYS A 129 -3.01 -7.82 3.13
C LYS A 129 -4.11 -7.62 2.11
N MET A 130 -3.90 -6.78 1.11
CA MET A 130 -4.80 -6.61 -0.03
C MET A 130 -4.03 -6.75 -1.34
N HIS A 131 -4.57 -7.56 -2.26
CA HIS A 131 -4.00 -7.85 -3.56
C HIS A 131 -4.99 -7.55 -4.67
N ASN A 132 -4.56 -6.82 -5.70
CA ASN A 132 -5.29 -6.68 -6.97
C ASN A 132 -6.74 -6.13 -6.84
N ILE A 133 -6.97 -5.22 -5.89
CA ILE A 133 -8.25 -4.56 -5.66
C ILE A 133 -8.10 -3.06 -5.87
N ASN A 134 -9.08 -2.45 -6.53
CA ASN A 134 -9.20 -1.01 -6.64
C ASN A 134 -10.10 -0.49 -5.51
N VAL A 135 -9.72 0.62 -4.88
CA VAL A 135 -10.53 1.34 -3.89
C VAL A 135 -10.64 2.78 -4.34
N ALA A 136 -11.87 3.28 -4.48
CA ALA A 136 -12.14 4.62 -4.96
C ALA A 136 -13.08 5.38 -4.03
N ASN A 137 -12.83 6.69 -3.88
CA ASN A 137 -13.85 7.62 -3.42
C ASN A 137 -14.18 8.59 -4.55
N GLU A 138 -15.42 8.50 -5.06
CA GLU A 138 -15.84 9.21 -6.28
C GLU A 138 -16.32 10.65 -6.02
N PHE A 139 -16.10 11.20 -4.82
CA PHE A 139 -16.53 12.57 -4.50
C PHE A 139 -15.91 13.63 -5.43
N GLY A 140 -14.67 13.43 -5.83
CA GLY A 140 -13.95 14.34 -6.73
C GLY A 140 -13.44 15.60 -6.02
N LYS A 141 -13.26 16.68 -6.78
CA LYS A 141 -12.71 17.95 -6.29
C LYS A 141 -13.71 18.70 -5.42
N GLY A 142 -13.27 19.16 -4.25
CA GLY A 142 -14.01 20.17 -3.46
C GLY A 142 -13.87 20.03 -1.95
N ALA A 143 -13.56 18.84 -1.44
CA ALA A 143 -13.33 18.55 -0.04
C ALA A 143 -12.54 17.25 0.10
N GLN A 144 -12.02 16.98 1.30
CA GLN A 144 -11.36 15.73 1.64
C GLN A 144 -12.33 14.55 1.46
N ALA A 145 -11.91 13.51 0.75
CA ALA A 145 -12.73 12.33 0.50
C ALA A 145 -11.82 11.11 0.36
N VAL A 146 -11.72 10.34 1.45
CA VAL A 146 -10.72 9.29 1.58
C VAL A 146 -11.15 8.05 0.80
N ALA A 147 -10.25 7.47 0.01
CA ALA A 147 -10.49 6.17 -0.61
C ALA A 147 -10.18 5.06 0.41
N ILE A 148 -9.00 5.11 1.03
CA ILE A 148 -8.60 4.16 2.07
C ILE A 148 -7.97 4.88 3.26
N VAL A 149 -8.35 4.47 4.46
CA VAL A 149 -7.55 4.72 5.67
C VAL A 149 -6.90 3.42 6.11
N ALA A 150 -5.59 3.50 6.36
CA ALA A 150 -4.76 2.44 6.87
C ALA A 150 -4.26 2.84 8.26
N ASN A 151 -4.75 2.16 9.30
CA ASN A 151 -4.56 2.54 10.70
C ASN A 151 -4.34 1.31 11.60
N ALA A 152 -3.28 0.57 11.30
CA ALA A 152 -2.81 -0.61 12.03
C ALA A 152 -1.38 -0.94 11.57
N ASP A 153 -0.75 -1.94 12.20
CA ASP A 153 0.61 -2.35 11.89
C ASP A 153 0.69 -3.46 10.85
N LYS A 154 1.81 -3.47 10.11
CA LYS A 154 2.15 -4.51 9.14
C LYS A 154 1.11 -4.68 8.05
N LEU A 155 0.67 -3.55 7.49
CA LEU A 155 -0.32 -3.51 6.41
C LEU A 155 0.37 -3.61 5.06
N SER A 156 -0.08 -4.52 4.19
CA SER A 156 0.52 -4.69 2.87
C SER A 156 -0.50 -4.59 1.74
N PHE A 157 -0.16 -3.81 0.72
CA PHE A 157 -0.99 -3.56 -0.44
C PHE A 157 -0.20 -3.85 -1.71
N TYR A 158 -0.60 -4.87 -2.46
CA TYR A 158 0.10 -5.31 -3.67
C TYR A 158 -0.79 -5.12 -4.89
N ALA A 159 -0.26 -4.47 -5.93
CA ALA A 159 -0.97 -4.29 -7.19
C ALA A 159 -2.37 -3.70 -7.00
N CYS A 160 -2.55 -2.82 -6.02
CA CYS A 160 -3.83 -2.17 -5.75
C CYS A 160 -3.94 -0.84 -6.52
N GLN A 161 -5.16 -0.34 -6.66
CA GLN A 161 -5.38 1.05 -7.09
C GLN A 161 -6.12 1.81 -5.99
N PHE A 162 -5.64 3.01 -5.65
CA PHE A 162 -6.30 3.92 -4.74
C PHE A 162 -6.60 5.22 -5.48
N VAL A 163 -7.88 5.57 -5.62
CA VAL A 163 -8.31 6.65 -6.52
C VAL A 163 -9.19 7.65 -5.79
N GLY A 164 -8.82 8.93 -5.87
CA GLY A 164 -9.55 10.04 -5.29
C GLY A 164 -9.07 11.38 -5.88
N TYR A 165 -9.27 12.47 -5.11
CA TYR A 165 -8.78 13.80 -5.48
C TYR A 165 -8.07 14.49 -4.32
N GLN A 166 -8.77 14.77 -3.23
CA GLN A 166 -8.17 15.30 -2.01
C GLN A 166 -8.20 14.20 -0.94
N ASP A 167 -7.06 13.95 -0.30
CA ASP A 167 -6.90 13.00 0.81
C ASP A 167 -7.16 11.52 0.40
N THR A 168 -6.71 11.07 -0.78
CA THR A 168 -6.99 9.71 -1.31
C THR A 168 -6.56 8.57 -0.36
N VAL A 169 -5.29 8.53 0.04
CA VAL A 169 -4.71 7.50 0.91
C VAL A 169 -4.35 8.13 2.25
N TYR A 170 -5.13 7.79 3.27
CA TYR A 170 -4.83 8.16 4.64
C TYR A 170 -3.97 7.06 5.29
N ALA A 171 -2.66 7.13 5.07
CA ALA A 171 -1.65 6.33 5.75
C ALA A 171 -1.50 6.83 7.19
N LYS A 172 -2.54 6.60 8.00
CA LYS A 172 -2.79 7.28 9.27
C LYS A 172 -1.74 6.96 10.32
N ALA A 173 -1.47 5.68 10.55
CA ALA A 173 -0.52 5.21 11.56
C ALA A 173 -0.10 3.76 11.31
N GLY A 174 0.99 3.34 11.97
CA GLY A 174 1.54 1.98 11.91
C GLY A 174 2.50 1.77 10.74
N THR A 175 3.03 0.55 10.63
CA THR A 175 3.94 0.14 9.53
C THR A 175 3.18 -0.32 8.30
N GLN A 176 3.51 0.22 7.12
CA GLN A 176 2.74 0.01 5.90
C GLN A 176 3.63 -0.19 4.68
N TYR A 177 3.28 -1.14 3.82
CA TYR A 177 3.99 -1.46 2.58
C TYR A 177 3.04 -1.45 1.39
N TYR A 178 3.39 -0.67 0.36
CA TYR A 178 2.65 -0.56 -0.88
C TYR A 178 3.58 -0.95 -2.02
N ALA A 179 3.20 -1.95 -2.82
CA ALA A 179 4.03 -2.44 -3.92
C ALA A 179 3.26 -2.55 -5.22
N ASN A 180 3.90 -2.18 -6.33
CA ASN A 180 3.35 -2.32 -7.69
C ASN A 180 1.96 -1.68 -7.84
N SER A 181 1.65 -0.66 -7.04
CA SER A 181 0.30 -0.11 -6.89
C SER A 181 0.18 1.25 -7.58
N LYS A 182 -1.05 1.63 -7.94
CA LYS A 182 -1.39 2.97 -8.42
C LYS A 182 -2.00 3.78 -7.28
N ILE A 183 -1.49 4.99 -7.04
CA ILE A 183 -2.10 5.97 -6.13
C ILE A 183 -2.41 7.22 -6.92
N GLU A 184 -3.67 7.66 -6.91
CA GLU A 184 -4.13 8.79 -7.72
C GLU A 184 -4.87 9.86 -6.89
N GLY A 185 -4.47 11.12 -7.06
CA GLY A 185 -5.13 12.27 -6.44
C GLY A 185 -4.49 13.60 -6.87
N ALA A 186 -4.79 14.68 -6.16
CA ALA A 186 -4.30 16.02 -6.47
C ALA A 186 -3.79 16.76 -5.22
N VAL A 187 -4.51 16.70 -4.09
CA VAL A 187 -4.18 17.48 -2.88
C VAL A 187 -4.02 16.54 -1.70
N ASP A 188 -2.84 16.55 -1.08
CA ASP A 188 -2.50 15.77 0.12
C ASP A 188 -2.88 14.29 -0.01
N TYR A 189 -2.76 13.75 -1.22
CA TYR A 189 -3.42 12.48 -1.54
C TYR A 189 -2.69 11.25 -0.97
N ILE A 190 -1.52 11.43 -0.37
CA ILE A 190 -0.86 10.48 0.53
C ILE A 190 -0.49 11.23 1.81
N PHE A 191 -1.20 10.95 2.91
CA PHE A 191 -1.07 11.76 4.13
C PHE A 191 -1.26 10.92 5.40
N GLY A 192 -0.81 11.46 6.54
CA GLY A 192 -0.86 10.81 7.84
C GLY A 192 0.52 10.61 8.47
N ASP A 193 0.58 9.72 9.48
CA ASP A 193 1.74 9.50 10.34
C ASP A 193 2.22 8.05 10.34
N ALA A 194 1.86 7.27 9.33
CA ALA A 194 2.39 5.93 9.18
C ALA A 194 3.90 5.95 8.85
N SER A 195 4.59 4.87 9.23
CA SER A 195 5.88 4.55 8.63
C SER A 195 5.61 3.69 7.39
N ALA A 196 5.60 4.34 6.23
CA ALA A 196 5.06 3.79 4.99
C ALA A 196 6.11 3.75 3.87
N TRP A 197 6.25 2.59 3.24
CA TRP A 197 7.13 2.37 2.10
C TRP A 197 6.31 2.08 0.84
N PHE A 198 6.50 2.91 -0.18
CA PHE A 198 5.93 2.79 -1.51
C PHE A 198 7.02 2.30 -2.47
N ASN A 199 6.88 1.08 -2.99
CA ASN A 199 7.87 0.40 -3.80
C ASN A 199 7.34 0.16 -5.22
N ASN A 200 8.01 0.68 -6.24
CA ASN A 200 7.60 0.50 -7.62
C ASN A 200 6.12 0.90 -7.87
N CYS A 201 5.70 2.00 -7.27
CA CYS A 201 4.34 2.53 -7.41
C CYS A 201 4.26 3.58 -8.52
N ASP A 202 3.13 3.58 -9.22
CA ASP A 202 2.73 4.69 -10.08
C ASP A 202 1.98 5.73 -9.23
N ILE A 203 2.59 6.90 -9.03
CA ILE A 203 2.06 8.01 -8.24
C ILE A 203 1.51 9.06 -9.19
N ILE A 204 0.19 9.13 -9.31
CA ILE A 204 -0.51 9.83 -10.39
C ILE A 204 -1.19 11.09 -9.85
N SER A 205 -0.76 12.25 -10.36
CA SER A 205 -1.45 13.51 -10.05
C SER A 205 -2.54 13.79 -11.09
N ASN A 206 -3.79 13.90 -10.67
CA ASN A 206 -4.95 14.22 -11.52
C ASN A 206 -5.42 15.68 -11.41
N GLY A 207 -4.64 16.52 -10.73
CA GLY A 207 -4.80 17.96 -10.66
C GLY A 207 -3.53 18.63 -10.13
N PRO A 208 -3.44 19.97 -10.19
CA PRO A 208 -2.40 20.71 -9.49
C PRO A 208 -2.55 20.52 -7.97
N GLY A 209 -1.44 20.46 -7.24
CA GLY A 209 -1.48 20.28 -5.80
C GLY A 209 -0.23 19.65 -5.23
N VAL A 210 -0.41 18.72 -4.29
CA VAL A 210 0.66 18.22 -3.43
C VAL A 210 0.50 16.72 -3.21
N VAL A 211 1.58 15.96 -3.41
CA VAL A 211 1.57 14.51 -3.27
C VAL A 211 1.45 14.10 -1.81
N THR A 212 2.39 14.55 -0.98
CA THR A 212 2.47 14.10 0.42
C THR A 212 2.13 15.17 1.46
N ALA A 213 1.48 14.73 2.54
CA ALA A 213 1.24 15.56 3.71
C ALA A 213 1.45 14.77 5.01
N SER A 214 2.72 14.51 5.37
CA SER A 214 3.07 13.80 6.61
C SER A 214 2.70 14.62 7.85
N SER A 215 2.11 13.96 8.85
CA SER A 215 1.75 14.51 10.16
C SER A 215 2.73 14.19 11.28
N ARG A 216 3.96 13.79 10.96
CA ARG A 216 5.00 13.62 11.97
C ARG A 216 5.25 14.92 12.72
N GLU A 217 5.14 14.87 14.05
CA GLU A 217 5.14 16.09 14.89
C GLU A 217 6.10 16.07 16.08
N VAL A 218 6.56 14.90 16.52
CA VAL A 218 7.50 14.76 17.65
C VAL A 218 8.83 14.16 17.20
N ALA A 219 9.93 14.57 17.84
CA ALA A 219 11.27 14.13 17.46
C ALA A 219 11.52 12.64 17.73
N SER A 220 10.86 12.07 18.74
CA SER A 220 10.90 10.64 19.09
C SER A 220 10.18 9.74 18.09
N ASP A 221 9.40 10.31 17.17
CA ASP A 221 8.73 9.53 16.15
C ASP A 221 9.73 9.14 15.04
N GLU A 222 9.80 7.84 14.76
CA GLU A 222 10.67 7.20 13.79
C GLU A 222 10.01 7.02 12.43
N THR A 223 8.76 7.48 12.22
CA THR A 223 8.03 7.33 10.96
C THR A 223 8.71 7.99 9.75
N TRP A 224 8.59 7.35 8.60
CA TRP A 224 9.00 7.87 7.30
C TRP A 224 7.94 7.57 6.25
N PHE A 225 7.74 8.51 5.31
CA PHE A 225 7.24 8.14 3.99
C PHE A 225 8.42 7.96 3.03
N VAL A 226 8.50 6.80 2.39
CA VAL A 226 9.55 6.46 1.44
C VAL A 226 8.95 6.08 0.11
N PHE A 227 9.38 6.74 -0.95
CA PHE A 227 9.03 6.41 -2.33
C PHE A 227 10.29 5.87 -3.01
N GLU A 228 10.36 4.55 -3.16
CA GLU A 228 11.44 3.81 -3.79
C GLU A 228 10.99 3.30 -5.17
N ASP A 229 11.82 3.52 -6.20
CA ASP A 229 11.56 3.08 -7.58
C ASP A 229 10.18 3.51 -8.10
N CYS A 230 9.62 4.60 -7.56
CA CYS A 230 8.31 5.08 -7.93
C CYS A 230 8.37 5.90 -9.23
N ASN A 231 7.23 6.01 -9.90
CA ASN A 231 7.06 6.86 -11.06
C ASN A 231 5.99 7.91 -10.79
N VAL A 232 6.43 9.16 -10.57
CA VAL A 232 5.57 10.29 -10.26
C VAL A 232 5.23 11.03 -11.56
N LYS A 233 3.96 10.97 -11.98
CA LYS A 233 3.51 11.50 -13.28
C LYS A 233 2.12 12.12 -13.24
N ALA A 234 1.81 12.89 -14.26
CA ALA A 234 0.49 13.45 -14.47
C ALA A 234 -0.48 12.40 -15.03
N ALA A 235 -1.75 12.45 -14.62
CA ALA A 235 -2.81 11.61 -15.19
C ALA A 235 -3.06 11.95 -16.67
N SER A 236 -2.86 13.21 -17.05
CA SER A 236 -2.99 13.71 -18.42
C SER A 236 -2.26 15.06 -18.58
N LEU A 237 -2.18 15.57 -19.81
CA LEU A 237 -1.62 16.89 -20.12
C LEU A 237 -2.39 18.07 -19.50
N ALA A 238 -3.57 17.83 -18.90
CA ALA A 238 -4.31 18.86 -18.17
C ALA A 238 -3.63 19.27 -16.85
N VAL A 239 -2.76 18.42 -16.29
CA VAL A 239 -1.91 18.79 -15.16
C VAL A 239 -0.63 19.39 -15.73
N ALA A 240 -0.54 20.71 -15.71
CA ALA A 240 0.56 21.42 -16.33
C ALA A 240 1.88 21.17 -15.61
N ASP A 241 2.98 21.34 -16.34
CA ASP A 241 4.32 21.26 -15.79
C ASP A 241 4.53 22.23 -14.61
N GLY A 242 5.27 21.79 -13.61
CA GLY A 242 5.58 22.58 -12.43
C GLY A 242 4.39 22.94 -11.52
N THR A 243 3.24 22.29 -11.64
CA THR A 243 2.05 22.59 -10.83
C THR A 243 1.84 21.68 -9.62
N VAL A 244 2.70 20.66 -9.45
CA VAL A 244 2.62 19.69 -8.35
C VAL A 244 3.85 19.76 -7.45
N TYR A 245 3.66 19.67 -6.15
CA TYR A 245 4.73 19.58 -5.15
C TYR A 245 4.83 18.14 -4.62
N LEU A 246 6.05 17.69 -4.34
CA LEU A 246 6.37 16.40 -3.71
C LEU A 246 5.73 16.28 -2.31
N GLY A 247 5.65 17.38 -1.58
CA GLY A 247 5.02 17.38 -0.26
C GLY A 247 4.88 18.73 0.40
N ARG A 248 4.11 18.75 1.49
CA ARG A 248 4.02 19.86 2.45
C ARG A 248 3.83 19.34 3.88
N PRO A 249 4.28 20.07 4.91
CA PRO A 249 4.28 19.56 6.27
C PRO A 249 2.92 19.74 6.94
N TRP A 250 2.09 18.69 6.99
CA TRP A 250 0.82 18.78 7.74
C TRP A 250 1.08 18.96 9.24
N ARG A 251 2.19 18.42 9.74
CA ARG A 251 2.76 18.78 11.03
C ARG A 251 4.24 19.14 10.92
N VAL A 252 4.72 19.77 11.99
CA VAL A 252 5.96 20.55 12.00
C VAL A 252 7.24 19.74 11.73
N LEU A 253 7.23 18.42 11.91
CA LEU A 253 8.40 17.55 11.73
C LEU A 253 8.18 16.49 10.64
N ALA A 254 7.32 16.78 9.66
CA ALA A 254 7.04 15.93 8.51
C ALA A 254 8.32 15.37 7.89
N ARG A 255 8.33 14.07 7.58
CA ARG A 255 9.51 13.38 7.06
C ARG A 255 9.19 12.51 5.85
N VAL A 256 9.82 12.83 4.73
CA VAL A 256 9.54 12.18 3.43
C VAL A 256 10.83 12.08 2.61
N ILE A 257 11.02 10.96 1.93
CA ILE A 257 12.09 10.79 0.95
C ILE A 257 11.55 10.20 -0.36
N TYR A 258 11.95 10.81 -1.47
CA TYR A 258 11.83 10.21 -2.81
C TYR A 258 13.22 9.72 -3.22
N GLN A 259 13.36 8.43 -3.50
CA GLN A 259 14.63 7.81 -3.83
C GLN A 259 14.51 6.84 -5.00
N ASN A 260 15.55 6.81 -5.84
CA ASN A 260 15.63 5.96 -7.03
C ASN A 260 14.40 6.09 -7.96
N SER A 261 13.69 7.22 -7.88
CA SER A 261 12.37 7.39 -8.48
C SER A 261 12.44 8.27 -9.73
N ASN A 262 11.50 8.07 -10.65
CA ASN A 262 11.31 8.94 -11.81
C ASN A 262 10.30 10.05 -11.45
N LEU A 263 10.72 11.30 -11.54
CA LEU A 263 9.92 12.49 -11.28
C LEU A 263 9.61 13.21 -12.60
N GLY A 264 8.34 13.23 -12.99
CA GLY A 264 7.88 13.90 -14.21
C GLY A 264 7.97 15.43 -14.16
N SER A 265 7.77 16.09 -15.29
CA SER A 265 7.83 17.56 -15.44
C SER A 265 6.74 18.31 -14.66
N LEU A 266 5.69 17.62 -14.19
CA LEU A 266 4.67 18.19 -13.31
C LEU A 266 5.24 18.72 -11.98
N ILE A 267 6.39 18.22 -11.55
CA ILE A 267 7.01 18.63 -10.28
C ILE A 267 7.53 20.05 -10.37
N ASN A 268 7.04 20.91 -9.48
CA ASN A 268 7.51 22.28 -9.33
C ASN A 268 9.01 22.31 -9.01
N ALA A 269 9.75 23.27 -9.57
CA ALA A 269 11.19 23.39 -9.34
C ALA A 269 11.55 23.53 -7.86
N LYS A 270 10.68 24.12 -7.03
CA LYS A 270 10.84 24.20 -5.57
C LYS A 270 10.73 22.84 -4.87
N GLY A 271 10.08 21.86 -5.49
CA GLY A 271 9.85 20.50 -4.99
C GLY A 271 8.81 20.44 -3.88
N TRP A 272 9.02 21.20 -2.81
CA TRP A 272 8.24 21.15 -1.56
C TRP A 272 7.57 22.50 -1.29
N THR A 273 6.47 22.51 -0.53
CA THR A 273 5.73 23.74 -0.18
C THR A 273 5.33 23.78 1.29
N THR A 274 4.76 24.89 1.75
CA THR A 274 4.42 25.14 3.15
C THR A 274 3.01 24.67 3.52
N MET A 275 2.79 24.38 4.81
CA MET A 275 1.46 24.16 5.39
C MET A 275 1.43 24.51 6.88
N ALA A 276 2.04 23.69 7.74
CA ALA A 276 2.14 24.00 9.16
C ALA A 276 3.08 25.20 9.41
N GLN A 277 2.63 26.13 10.25
CA GLN A 277 3.43 27.28 10.67
C GLN A 277 4.62 26.81 11.52
N GLY A 278 5.81 27.34 11.25
CA GLY A 278 7.03 26.99 11.99
C GLY A 278 7.55 25.58 11.72
N ALA A 279 7.09 24.92 10.65
CA ALA A 279 7.56 23.59 10.29
C ALA A 279 9.05 23.56 9.94
N THR A 280 9.73 22.51 10.40
CA THR A 280 11.11 22.16 10.08
C THR A 280 11.14 20.74 9.49
N PRO A 281 10.56 20.55 8.30
CA PRO A 281 10.44 19.21 7.72
C PRO A 281 11.79 18.60 7.35
N ALA A 282 11.83 17.28 7.40
CA ALA A 282 12.95 16.47 6.96
C ALA A 282 12.60 15.88 5.58
N TYR A 283 12.87 16.65 4.52
CA TYR A 283 12.58 16.27 3.14
C TYR A 283 13.83 15.92 2.37
N TYR A 284 13.81 14.79 1.66
CA TYR A 284 14.98 14.24 1.00
C TYR A 284 14.67 13.79 -0.43
N GLU A 285 15.67 13.89 -1.28
CA GLU A 285 15.69 13.32 -2.63
C GLU A 285 17.03 12.61 -2.84
N TYR A 286 17.02 11.38 -3.35
CA TYR A 286 18.24 10.61 -3.58
C TYR A 286 18.18 9.84 -4.91
N ASN A 287 19.14 10.08 -5.81
CA ASN A 287 19.26 9.35 -7.08
C ASN A 287 17.96 9.32 -7.93
N ASN A 288 17.19 10.40 -7.92
CA ASN A 288 15.99 10.52 -8.73
C ASN A 288 16.33 10.92 -10.19
N SER A 289 15.52 10.46 -11.13
CA SER A 289 15.62 10.77 -12.56
C SER A 289 14.34 11.44 -13.09
N GLY A 290 14.32 11.82 -14.36
CA GLY A 290 13.16 12.45 -15.01
C GLY A 290 13.21 13.98 -15.02
N ALA A 291 12.32 14.60 -15.81
CA ALA A 291 12.34 16.04 -16.07
C ALA A 291 12.10 16.90 -14.81
N GLY A 292 11.46 16.34 -13.78
CA GLY A 292 11.20 17.01 -12.50
C GLY A 292 12.26 16.78 -11.43
N SER A 293 13.33 16.02 -11.68
CA SER A 293 14.27 15.61 -10.63
C SER A 293 15.41 16.59 -10.34
N SER A 294 15.53 17.68 -11.10
CA SER A 294 16.56 18.70 -10.83
C SER A 294 16.37 19.32 -9.45
N THR A 295 17.42 19.28 -8.62
CA THR A 295 17.38 19.80 -7.25
C THR A 295 17.90 21.23 -7.11
N SER A 296 18.34 21.87 -8.19
CA SER A 296 19.05 23.16 -8.17
C SER A 296 18.24 24.34 -7.61
N ALA A 297 16.92 24.24 -7.59
CA ALA A 297 16.00 25.27 -7.11
C ALA A 297 15.13 24.81 -5.92
N ARG A 298 15.46 23.67 -5.30
CA ARG A 298 14.65 23.08 -4.22
C ARG A 298 14.61 23.97 -2.99
N GLN A 299 13.46 23.96 -2.34
CA GLN A 299 13.24 24.56 -1.03
C GLN A 299 12.99 23.44 0.00
N PHE A 300 13.37 23.67 1.25
CA PHE A 300 13.19 22.72 2.36
C PHE A 300 13.94 21.38 2.25
N LEU A 301 14.73 21.18 1.19
CA LEU A 301 15.49 19.95 0.96
C LEU A 301 16.62 19.83 1.99
N SER A 302 16.66 18.68 2.66
CA SER A 302 17.72 18.26 3.57
C SER A 302 18.73 17.37 2.83
N PRO A 303 20.03 17.43 3.18
CA PRO A 303 21.03 16.56 2.58
C PRO A 303 20.89 15.11 3.08
N ILE A 304 21.17 14.15 2.20
CA ILE A 304 21.31 12.73 2.52
C ILE A 304 22.35 12.10 1.58
N SER A 305 23.16 11.15 2.07
CA SER A 305 24.26 10.54 1.30
C SER A 305 23.97 9.12 0.81
N ALA A 306 22.89 8.51 1.29
CA ALA A 306 22.50 7.14 0.97
C ALA A 306 20.96 7.03 0.98
N PRO A 307 20.38 6.06 0.26
CA PRO A 307 18.95 5.79 0.37
C PRO A 307 18.64 5.23 1.76
N VAL A 308 17.41 5.44 2.24
CA VAL A 308 16.91 4.76 3.44
C VAL A 308 16.54 3.31 3.10
N THR A 309 16.61 2.42 4.09
CA THR A 309 16.34 0.99 3.93
C THR A 309 14.96 0.62 4.47
N LYS A 310 14.42 -0.51 4.00
CA LYS A 310 13.16 -1.04 4.55
C LYS A 310 13.26 -1.32 6.05
N GLU A 311 14.40 -1.80 6.54
CA GLU A 311 14.63 -2.03 7.97
C GLU A 311 14.51 -0.76 8.82
N THR A 312 15.06 0.38 8.37
CA THR A 312 14.92 1.68 9.04
C THR A 312 13.46 2.12 9.16
N VAL A 313 12.63 1.78 8.17
CA VAL A 313 11.29 2.34 8.01
C VAL A 313 10.23 1.40 8.58
N LEU A 314 10.38 0.10 8.36
CA LEU A 314 9.38 -0.94 8.62
C LEU A 314 9.78 -1.86 9.76
N GLY A 315 10.97 -1.68 10.34
CA GLY A 315 11.54 -2.52 11.38
C GLY A 315 12.36 -3.69 10.83
N SER A 316 13.22 -4.25 11.68
CA SER A 316 14.10 -5.39 11.33
C SER A 316 13.35 -6.67 10.96
N ASP A 317 12.08 -6.80 11.34
CA ASP A 317 11.22 -7.93 11.04
C ASP A 317 10.39 -7.74 9.75
N TYR A 318 10.67 -6.71 8.94
CA TYR A 318 9.87 -6.40 7.74
C TYR A 318 9.67 -7.61 6.81
N ALA A 319 10.69 -8.44 6.67
CA ALA A 319 10.65 -9.61 5.79
C ALA A 319 9.69 -10.72 6.25
N SER A 320 9.21 -10.69 7.51
CA SER A 320 8.28 -11.70 8.01
C SER A 320 6.83 -11.44 7.62
N TRP A 321 6.51 -10.22 7.16
CA TRP A 321 5.13 -9.79 6.92
C TRP A 321 4.91 -9.15 5.55
N ILE A 322 5.95 -8.64 4.89
CA ILE A 322 5.89 -8.35 3.45
C ILE A 322 5.79 -9.68 2.68
#